data_AF-A0A2V7YEQ6-F1
#
_entry.id   AF-A0A2V7YEQ6-F1
#
_cell.length_a   1.000
_cell.length_b   1.000
_cell.length_c   1.000
_cell.angle_alpha   90.00
_cell.angle_beta   90.00
_cell.angle_gamma   90.00
#
_symmetry.space_group_name_H-M   'P 1'
#
loop_
_entity.id
_entity.type
_entity.pdbx_description
1 polymer ?
#
loop_
_entity_poly.entity_id
_entity_poly.type
_entity_poly.pdbx_seq_one_letter_code
_entity_poly.pdbx_strand_id
1 'polypeptide(L)'
;NGKDFLIPLGGPVREVIERRIAEVNGTGPLFWKITPGDDYPRQLKDANRELRELTGLKDIRPHDLRRTGRTHVSGLGIRDEIGEALLNHAKEGITGTYNLYSYWPERKDALRLWHQKLAALQAREEQRAA
;
A
#
# COMPACT_ATOMS: atom_id res chain seq x y z
N ASN A 1 3.18 7.35 13.44
CA ASN A 1 3.29 7.52 14.92
C ASN A 1 4.73 7.54 15.43
N GLY A 2 5.76 7.73 14.57
CA GLY A 2 7.17 7.77 14.99
C GLY A 2 7.78 6.44 15.43
N LYS A 3 7.06 5.33 15.26
CA LYS A 3 7.50 3.99 15.65
C LYS A 3 7.77 3.12 14.43
N ASP A 4 8.67 2.17 14.59
CA ASP A 4 8.91 1.13 13.60
C ASP A 4 7.61 0.37 13.31
N PHE A 5 7.38 0.11 12.02
CA PHE A 5 6.15 -0.50 11.55
C PHE A 5 6.49 -1.63 10.57
N LEU A 6 6.22 -2.86 11.01
CA LEU A 6 6.40 -4.03 10.16
C LEU A 6 5.28 -4.10 9.13
N ILE A 7 5.66 -4.27 7.86
CA ILE A 7 4.76 -4.51 6.73
C ILE A 7 5.03 -5.93 6.20
N PRO A 8 4.00 -6.79 6.09
CA PRO A 8 4.13 -8.07 5.41
C PRO A 8 4.48 -7.87 3.93
N LEU A 9 5.68 -8.28 3.52
CA LEU A 9 6.07 -8.30 2.11
C LEU A 9 5.62 -9.63 1.48
N GLY A 10 4.67 -9.57 0.56
CA GLY A 10 4.19 -10.71 -0.20
C GLY A 10 3.56 -10.29 -1.53
N GLY A 11 3.33 -11.25 -2.43
CA GLY A 11 2.74 -10.97 -3.74
C GLY A 11 3.55 -9.97 -4.58
N PRO A 12 2.89 -9.18 -5.45
CA PRO A 12 3.56 -8.25 -6.36
C PRO A 12 4.42 -7.20 -5.66
N VAL A 13 4.10 -6.83 -4.41
CA VAL A 13 4.90 -5.85 -3.65
C VAL A 13 6.31 -6.38 -3.39
N ARG A 14 6.44 -7.69 -3.14
CA ARG A 14 7.73 -8.32 -2.89
C ARG A 14 8.62 -8.21 -4.13
N GLU A 15 8.07 -8.47 -5.30
CA GLU A 15 8.77 -8.39 -6.58
C GLU A 15 9.27 -6.96 -6.85
N VAL A 16 8.44 -5.94 -6.58
CA VAL A 16 8.86 -4.53 -6.71
C VAL A 16 10.00 -4.20 -5.77
N ILE A 17 9.94 -4.65 -4.51
CA ILE A 17 10.98 -4.38 -3.52
C ILE A 17 12.28 -5.10 -3.87
N GLU A 18 12.22 -6.38 -4.24
CA GLU A 18 13.40 -7.17 -4.64
C GLU A 18 14.07 -6.56 -5.88
N ARG A 19 13.28 -6.16 -6.88
CA ARG A 19 13.78 -5.44 -8.06
C ARG A 19 14.48 -4.13 -7.67
N ARG A 20 13.86 -3.32 -6.80
CA ARG A 20 14.46 -2.06 -6.35
C ARG A 20 15.75 -2.27 -5.55
N ILE A 21 15.82 -3.31 -4.71
CA ILE A 21 17.05 -3.67 -3.98
C ILE A 21 18.18 -3.98 -4.97
N ALA A 22 17.89 -4.75 -6.03
CA ALA A 22 18.86 -5.06 -7.07
C ALA A 22 19.31 -3.80 -7.83
N GLU A 23 18.38 -2.93 -8.21
CA GLU A 23 18.67 -1.69 -8.96
C GLU A 23 19.55 -0.70 -8.17
N VAL A 24 19.45 -0.68 -6.83
CA VAL A 24 20.28 0.20 -5.97
C VAL A 24 21.51 -0.50 -5.42
N ASN A 25 21.82 -1.73 -5.88
CA ASN A 25 22.91 -2.56 -5.39
C ASN A 25 22.93 -2.71 -3.86
N GLY A 26 21.75 -2.77 -3.24
CA GLY A 26 21.61 -2.88 -1.78
C GLY A 26 22.08 -1.65 -0.98
N THR A 27 22.36 -0.52 -1.64
CA THR A 27 22.83 0.71 -0.97
C THR A 27 21.90 1.88 -1.22
N GLY A 28 21.72 2.73 -0.20
CA GLY A 28 20.87 3.91 -0.30
C GLY A 28 19.36 3.63 -0.21
N PRO A 29 18.52 4.63 -0.51
CA PRO A 29 17.08 4.49 -0.37
C PRO A 29 16.49 3.65 -1.52
N LEU A 30 15.56 2.74 -1.20
CA LEU A 30 14.87 1.92 -2.21
C LEU A 30 14.11 2.77 -3.22
N PHE A 31 13.52 3.87 -2.76
CA PHE A 31 12.79 4.83 -3.59
C PHE A 31 13.34 6.24 -3.41
N TRP A 32 12.77 7.19 -4.15
CA TRP A 32 13.23 8.56 -4.18
C TRP A 32 13.03 9.27 -2.82
N LYS A 33 13.99 10.13 -2.47
CA LYS A 33 13.88 10.99 -1.28
C LYS A 33 12.83 12.09 -1.52
N ILE A 34 12.12 12.45 -0.48
CA ILE A 34 11.25 13.64 -0.46
C ILE A 34 12.12 14.86 -0.18
N THR A 35 11.97 15.90 -1.01
CA THR A 35 12.61 17.20 -0.76
C THR A 35 11.86 17.92 0.36
N PRO A 36 12.54 18.65 1.27
CA PRO A 36 11.84 19.49 2.25
C PRO A 36 10.85 20.44 1.58
N GLY A 37 9.60 20.42 2.04
CA GLY A 37 8.49 21.24 1.51
C GLY A 37 7.67 20.58 0.39
N ASP A 38 8.07 19.40 -0.11
CA ASP A 38 7.26 18.63 -1.06
C ASP A 38 6.31 17.66 -0.36
N ASP A 39 5.06 17.57 -0.83
CA ASP A 39 4.12 16.53 -0.40
C ASP A 39 4.50 15.12 -0.88
N TYR A 40 5.15 15.04 -2.05
CA TYR A 40 5.57 13.80 -2.71
C TYR A 40 6.87 14.00 -3.50
N PRO A 41 7.71 12.97 -3.69
CA PRO A 41 8.85 13.05 -4.60
C PRO A 41 8.40 13.38 -6.03
N ARG A 42 9.22 14.12 -6.78
CA ARG A 42 8.94 14.46 -8.20
C ARG A 42 8.59 13.23 -9.03
N GLN A 43 9.32 12.14 -8.86
CA GLN A 43 9.14 10.89 -9.59
C GLN A 43 7.78 10.24 -9.30
N LEU A 44 7.24 10.39 -8.08
CA LEU A 44 5.89 9.92 -7.78
C LEU A 44 4.82 10.82 -8.41
N LYS A 45 5.06 12.14 -8.51
CA LYS A 45 4.19 13.06 -9.26
C LYS A 45 4.18 12.70 -10.75
N ASP A 46 5.33 12.35 -11.31
CA ASP A 46 5.48 11.92 -12.70
C ASP A 46 4.77 10.58 -12.95
N ALA A 47 4.99 9.57 -12.11
CA ALA A 47 4.28 8.29 -12.20
C ALA A 47 2.75 8.45 -12.06
N ASN A 48 2.29 9.38 -11.22
CA ASN A 48 0.86 9.67 -11.11
C ASN A 48 0.30 10.38 -12.35
N ARG A 49 1.10 11.19 -13.06
CA ARG A 49 0.70 11.76 -14.36
C ARG A 49 0.56 10.66 -15.40
N GLU A 50 1.54 9.78 -15.52
CA GLU A 50 1.51 8.64 -16.44
C GLU A 50 0.31 7.72 -16.15
N LEU A 51 0.01 7.45 -14.88
CA LEU A 51 -1.17 6.69 -14.48
C LEU A 51 -2.47 7.33 -15.01
N ARG A 52 -2.59 8.66 -14.95
CA ARG A 52 -3.77 9.39 -15.47
C ARG A 52 -3.90 9.24 -16.98
N GLU A 53 -2.77 9.31 -17.69
CA GLU A 53 -2.73 9.15 -19.15
C GLU A 53 -3.13 7.72 -19.57
N LEU A 54 -2.59 6.71 -18.88
CA LEU A 54 -2.88 5.31 -19.15
C LEU A 54 -4.32 4.90 -18.82
N THR A 55 -4.93 5.51 -17.80
CA THR A 55 -6.24 5.09 -17.27
C THR A 55 -7.39 6.03 -17.61
N GLY A 56 -7.10 7.25 -18.06
CA GLY A 56 -8.09 8.31 -18.24
C GLY A 56 -8.65 8.91 -16.93
N LEU A 57 -8.14 8.50 -15.76
CA LEU A 57 -8.62 8.96 -14.44
C LEU A 57 -8.06 10.34 -14.10
N LYS A 58 -8.75 11.42 -14.50
CA LYS A 58 -8.23 12.81 -14.42
C LYS A 58 -7.76 13.27 -13.02
N ASP A 59 -8.47 12.90 -11.96
CA ASP A 59 -8.26 13.49 -10.62
C ASP A 59 -7.58 12.55 -9.61
N ILE A 60 -7.10 11.37 -10.03
CA ILE A 60 -6.43 10.43 -9.12
C ILE A 60 -5.14 11.04 -8.58
N ARG A 61 -4.91 10.91 -7.27
CA ARG A 61 -3.70 11.35 -6.57
C ARG A 61 -3.07 10.15 -5.84
N PRO A 62 -1.79 10.22 -5.42
CA PRO A 62 -1.15 9.10 -4.73
C PRO A 62 -1.91 8.65 -3.47
N HIS A 63 -2.52 9.60 -2.73
CA HIS A 63 -3.33 9.27 -1.55
C HIS A 63 -4.60 8.48 -1.87
N ASP A 64 -5.13 8.56 -3.10
CA ASP A 64 -6.31 7.80 -3.50
C ASP A 64 -6.00 6.31 -3.62
N LEU A 65 -4.77 5.93 -4.01
CA LEU A 65 -4.34 4.51 -4.01
C LEU A 65 -4.45 3.90 -2.59
N ARG A 66 -4.09 4.67 -1.57
CA ARG A 66 -4.22 4.25 -0.17
C ARG A 66 -5.70 4.11 0.24
N ARG A 67 -6.55 5.06 -0.17
CA ARG A 67 -8.01 5.00 0.08
C ARG A 67 -8.64 3.80 -0.60
N THR A 68 -8.33 3.56 -1.87
CA THR A 68 -8.78 2.40 -2.65
C THR A 68 -8.40 1.10 -1.96
N GLY A 69 -7.14 0.95 -1.54
CA GLY A 69 -6.70 -0.22 -0.78
C GLY A 69 -7.49 -0.41 0.52
N ARG A 70 -7.64 0.64 1.33
CA ARG A 70 -8.40 0.60 2.59
C ARG A 70 -9.86 0.21 2.40
N THR A 71 -10.52 0.80 1.40
CA THR A 71 -11.93 0.52 1.08
C THR A 71 -12.11 -0.92 0.59
N HIS A 72 -11.23 -1.44 -0.26
CA HIS A 72 -11.33 -2.82 -0.70
C HIS A 72 -11.02 -3.83 0.40
N VAL A 73 -10.09 -3.51 1.31
CA VAL A 73 -9.83 -4.32 2.52
C VAL A 73 -11.09 -4.38 3.40
N SER A 74 -11.80 -3.27 3.62
CA SER A 74 -13.12 -3.31 4.29
C SER A 74 -14.10 -4.21 3.55
N GLY A 75 -14.19 -4.09 2.23
CA GLY A 75 -15.08 -4.90 1.39
C GLY A 75 -14.74 -6.39 1.36
N LEU A 76 -13.59 -6.80 1.90
CA LEU A 76 -13.19 -8.20 2.11
C LEU A 76 -13.62 -8.73 3.49
N GLY A 77 -14.37 -7.96 4.27
CA GLY A 77 -14.82 -8.34 5.61
C GLY A 77 -13.75 -8.20 6.70
N ILE A 78 -12.65 -7.49 6.42
CA ILE A 78 -11.62 -7.21 7.40
C ILE A 78 -12.12 -6.16 8.38
N ARG A 79 -11.98 -6.44 9.68
CA ARG A 79 -12.39 -5.53 10.76
C ARG A 79 -11.63 -4.20 10.68
N ASP A 80 -12.30 -3.11 11.02
CA ASP A 80 -11.73 -1.77 10.86
C ASP A 80 -10.45 -1.58 11.66
N GLU A 81 -10.35 -2.12 12.88
CA GLU A 81 -9.13 -2.03 13.69
C GLU A 81 -7.92 -2.69 13.04
N ILE A 82 -8.13 -3.71 12.21
CA ILE A 82 -7.07 -4.36 11.42
C ILE A 82 -6.73 -3.48 10.20
N GLY A 83 -7.74 -2.89 9.55
CA GLY A 83 -7.56 -1.95 8.43
C GLY A 83 -6.79 -0.70 8.84
N GLU A 84 -7.13 -0.10 9.99
CA GLU A 84 -6.40 1.04 10.57
C GLU A 84 -4.97 0.65 10.96
N ALA A 85 -4.80 -0.55 11.55
CA ALA A 85 -3.48 -1.07 11.88
C ALA A 85 -2.62 -1.33 10.64
N LEU A 86 -3.18 -1.80 9.52
CA LEU A 86 -2.46 -1.96 8.24
C LEU A 86 -1.91 -0.63 7.72
N LEU A 87 -2.66 0.44 7.95
CA LEU A 87 -2.32 1.78 7.54
C LEU A 87 -1.32 2.48 8.49
N ASN A 88 -0.88 1.82 9.56
CA ASN A 88 -0.07 2.43 10.63
C ASN A 88 -0.75 3.65 11.28
N HIS A 89 -2.09 3.64 11.34
CA HIS A 89 -2.82 4.63 12.11
C HIS A 89 -2.66 4.32 13.61
N ALA A 90 -2.50 5.37 14.40
CA ALA A 90 -2.43 5.22 15.85
C ALA A 90 -3.83 4.89 16.39
N LYS A 91 -3.90 3.97 17.34
CA LYS A 91 -5.13 3.78 18.13
C LYS A 91 -5.29 4.99 19.04
N GLU A 92 -6.47 5.61 18.99
CA GLU A 92 -6.76 6.82 19.76
C GLU A 92 -7.36 6.48 21.13
N GLY A 93 -7.24 7.44 22.06
CA GLY A 93 -7.88 7.40 23.38
C GLY A 93 -7.55 6.15 24.20
N ILE A 94 -8.55 5.66 24.93
CA ILE A 94 -8.45 4.54 25.85
C ILE A 94 -8.05 3.24 25.14
N THR A 95 -8.46 3.05 23.89
CA THR A 95 -8.09 1.91 23.06
C THR A 95 -6.57 1.86 22.86
N GLY A 96 -5.92 3.01 22.63
CA GLY A 96 -4.46 3.07 22.51
C GLY A 96 -3.72 2.71 23.80
N THR A 97 -4.31 3.01 24.96
CA THR A 97 -3.74 2.69 26.27
C THR A 97 -3.78 1.18 26.57
N TYR A 98 -4.90 0.51 26.27
CA TYR A 98 -5.10 -0.89 26.66
C TYR A 98 -4.85 -1.90 25.54
N ASN A 99 -5.08 -1.53 24.29
CA ASN A 99 -4.91 -2.43 23.16
C ASN A 99 -3.54 -2.20 22.49
N LEU A 100 -2.52 -2.85 23.04
CA LEU A 100 -1.16 -2.83 22.48
C LEU A 100 -0.93 -3.89 21.38
N TYR A 101 -1.93 -4.74 21.11
CA TYR A 101 -1.80 -5.83 20.14
C TYR A 101 -1.63 -5.29 18.72
N SER A 102 -0.55 -5.70 18.04
CA SER A 102 -0.20 -5.16 16.72
C SER A 102 -1.05 -5.71 15.58
N TYR A 103 -1.90 -6.70 15.85
CA TYR A 103 -2.67 -7.44 14.84
C TYR A 103 -1.79 -8.05 13.74
N TRP A 104 -0.55 -8.46 14.07
CA TRP A 104 0.39 -8.91 13.04
C TRP A 104 -0.13 -10.10 12.20
N PRO A 105 -0.64 -11.20 12.78
CA PRO A 105 -1.25 -12.28 12.01
C PRO A 105 -2.40 -11.81 11.13
N GLU A 106 -3.30 -10.99 11.66
CA GLU A 106 -4.48 -10.50 10.96
C GLU A 106 -4.13 -9.52 9.84
N ARG A 107 -3.12 -8.68 10.04
CA ARG A 107 -2.57 -7.80 9.00
C ARG A 107 -1.98 -8.60 7.85
N LYS A 108 -1.25 -9.69 8.14
CA LYS A 108 -0.75 -10.61 7.11
C LYS A 108 -1.90 -11.21 6.30
N ASP A 109 -2.93 -11.70 6.97
CA ASP A 109 -4.08 -12.32 6.29
C ASP A 109 -4.89 -11.32 5.47
N ALA A 110 -5.10 -10.11 5.99
CA ALA A 110 -5.78 -9.04 5.27
C ALA A 110 -5.03 -8.66 3.98
N LEU A 111 -3.70 -8.52 4.02
CA LEU A 111 -2.90 -8.27 2.81
C LEU A 111 -2.91 -9.46 1.86
N ARG A 112 -2.86 -10.69 2.37
CA ARG A 112 -2.98 -11.90 1.53
C ARG A 112 -4.30 -11.91 0.76
N LEU A 113 -5.43 -11.63 1.41
CA LEU A 113 -6.75 -11.55 0.77
C LEU A 113 -6.81 -10.41 -0.24
N TRP A 114 -6.21 -9.26 0.06
CA TRP A 114 -6.12 -8.15 -0.87
C TRP A 114 -5.30 -8.52 -2.13
N HIS A 115 -4.15 -9.19 -1.96
CA HIS A 115 -3.35 -9.68 -3.09
C HIS A 115 -4.11 -10.68 -3.95
N GLN A 116 -4.86 -11.61 -3.35
CA GLN A 116 -5.70 -12.55 -4.09
C GLN A 116 -6.77 -11.83 -4.91
N LYS A 117 -7.39 -10.79 -4.36
CA LYS A 117 -8.35 -9.95 -5.08
C LYS A 117 -7.72 -9.24 -6.27
N LEU A 118 -6.53 -8.65 -6.10
CA LEU A 118 -5.79 -8.01 -7.19
C LEU A 118 -5.43 -9.00 -8.31
N ALA A 119 -4.88 -10.16 -7.96
CA ALA A 119 -4.54 -11.19 -8.93
C ALA A 119 -5.78 -11.68 -9.72
N ALA A 120 -6.91 -11.84 -9.04
CA ALA A 120 -8.16 -12.20 -9.70
C ALA A 120 -8.68 -11.11 -10.66
N LEU A 121 -8.46 -9.82 -10.34
CA LEU A 121 -8.81 -8.71 -11.24
C LEU A 121 -7.88 -8.67 -12.44
N GLN A 122 -6.58 -8.84 -12.25
CA GLN A 122 -5.60 -8.87 -13.35
C GLN A 122 -5.90 -9.99 -14.34
N ALA A 123 -6.10 -11.22 -13.84
CA ALA A 123 -6.42 -12.36 -14.68
C ALA A 123 -7.73 -12.16 -15.49
N ARG A 124 -8.73 -11.46 -14.91
CA ARG A 124 -9.97 -11.13 -15.63
C ARG A 124 -9.74 -10.12 -16.76
N GLU A 125 -8.86 -9.15 -16.57
CA GLU A 125 -8.55 -8.18 -17.62
C GLU A 125 -7.70 -8.83 -18.73
N GLU A 126 -6.74 -9.69 -18.40
CA GLU A 126 -5.97 -10.47 -19.37
C GLU A 126 -6.88 -11.35 -20.25
N GLN A 127 -7.89 -12.00 -19.64
CA GLN A 127 -8.89 -12.78 -20.37
C GLN A 127 -9.79 -11.94 -21.27
N ARG A 128 -10.01 -10.66 -20.96
CA ARG A 128 -10.79 -9.75 -21.81
C ARG A 128 -9.99 -9.21 -22.99
N ALA A 129 -8.66 -9.18 -22.85
CA ALA A 129 -7.75 -8.67 -23.86
C ALA A 129 -7.29 -9.75 -24.86
N ALA A 130 -7.54 -11.03 -24.56
CA ALA A 130 -7.26 -12.19 -25.41
C ALA A 130 -8.45 -12.52 -26.33
#